data_AF-A0A4S9JHA3-F1
#
_entry.id   AF-A0A4S9JHA3-F1
#
_cell.length_a   1.000
_cell.length_b   1.000
_cell.length_c   1.000
_cell.angle_alpha   90.00
_cell.angle_beta   90.00
_cell.angle_gamma   90.00
#
_symmetry.space_group_name_H-M   'P 1'
#
loop_
_entity.id
_entity.type
_entity.pdbx_description
1 polymer ?
#
loop_
_entity_poly.entity_id
_entity_poly.type
_entity_poly.pdbx_seq_one_letter_code
_entity_poly.pdbx_strand_id
1 'polypeptide(L)'
;MLDPRTFPRPPALQQIKKNILIKFKDGQTIASTDRAYWVLETYHPPTYYLPPDSIKLNLTPASRRTFCEWKGVATYFSFTTPGGEQVDSRAWTYKEPTPTFAEIKDYVSFYADPRWECYVDGELVEPQPGDFYGGWMTSDIVRKSVKGAPGTRGW
;
A
#
# COMPACT_ATOMS: atom_id res chain seq x y z
N MET A 1 -3.54 -15.86 12.14
CA MET A 1 -2.38 -15.34 11.40
C MET A 1 -2.63 -15.55 9.92
N LEU A 2 -2.34 -14.55 9.10
CA LEU A 2 -2.43 -14.59 7.64
C LEU A 2 -1.11 -15.13 7.08
N ASP A 3 -1.18 -16.13 6.21
CA ASP A 3 -0.02 -16.71 5.54
C ASP A 3 0.00 -16.26 4.07
N PRO A 4 0.88 -15.33 3.69
CA PRO A 4 1.03 -14.89 2.31
C PRO A 4 1.21 -16.02 1.27
N ARG A 5 1.68 -17.21 1.64
CA ARG A 5 1.78 -18.35 0.71
C ARG A 5 0.42 -18.87 0.26
N THR A 6 -0.61 -18.68 1.08
CA THR A 6 -1.98 -19.15 0.80
C THR A 6 -2.84 -18.06 0.15
N PHE A 7 -2.31 -16.85 -0.04
CA PHE A 7 -3.02 -15.81 -0.76
C PHE A 7 -3.17 -16.17 -2.24
N PRO A 8 -4.30 -15.80 -2.86
CA PRO A 8 -4.64 -16.30 -4.19
C PRO A 8 -3.79 -15.65 -5.29
N ARG A 9 -3.72 -16.37 -6.41
CA ARG A 9 -3.24 -15.88 -7.70
C ARG A 9 -4.25 -16.34 -8.76
N PRO A 10 -5.05 -15.45 -9.37
CA PRO A 10 -4.99 -13.98 -9.33
C PRO A 10 -5.16 -13.37 -7.91
N PRO A 11 -4.59 -12.19 -7.63
CA PRO A 11 -4.75 -11.52 -6.34
C PRO A 11 -6.22 -11.23 -6.03
N ALA A 12 -6.59 -11.28 -4.76
CA ALA A 12 -7.95 -10.97 -4.32
C ALA A 12 -8.04 -9.55 -3.76
N LEU A 13 -9.02 -8.80 -4.25
CA LEU A 13 -9.43 -7.53 -3.69
C LEU A 13 -10.54 -7.78 -2.66
N GLN A 14 -10.42 -7.21 -1.47
CA GLN A 14 -11.47 -7.31 -0.46
C GLN A 14 -11.64 -5.98 0.28
N GLN A 15 -12.89 -5.61 0.52
CA GLN A 15 -13.20 -4.49 1.40
C GLN A 15 -12.90 -4.89 2.84
N ILE A 16 -12.35 -3.96 3.62
CA ILE A 16 -12.06 -4.16 5.04
C ILE A 16 -12.69 -3.06 5.88
N LYS A 17 -12.95 -3.40 7.15
CA LYS A 17 -13.39 -2.47 8.20
C LYS A 17 -12.29 -2.31 9.25
N LYS A 18 -11.10 -1.93 8.79
CA LYS A 18 -9.95 -1.64 9.64
C LYS A 18 -9.68 -0.14 9.63
N ASN A 19 -9.30 0.42 10.76
CA ASN A 19 -8.89 1.81 10.86
C ASN A 19 -7.48 1.95 10.29
N ILE A 20 -7.37 2.65 9.17
CA ILE A 20 -6.10 2.97 8.53
C ILE A 20 -5.74 4.40 8.89
N LEU A 21 -4.51 4.60 9.37
CA LEU A 21 -3.94 5.92 9.63
C LEU A 21 -2.54 6.00 9.02
N ILE A 22 -2.29 7.05 8.28
CA ILE A 22 -0.96 7.42 7.80
C ILE A 22 -0.66 8.82 8.32
N LYS A 23 0.48 9.01 8.98
CA LYS A 23 0.91 10.31 9.50
C LYS A 23 2.41 10.50 9.37
N PHE A 24 2.86 11.73 9.17
CA PHE A 24 4.28 12.07 9.28
C PHE A 24 4.77 11.89 10.72
N LYS A 25 6.09 11.86 10.89
CA LYS A 25 6.75 11.70 12.21
C LYS A 25 6.48 12.86 13.17
N ASP A 26 6.11 14.03 12.66
CA ASP A 26 5.68 15.19 13.44
C ASP A 26 4.20 15.13 13.90
N GLY A 27 3.46 14.08 13.49
CA GLY A 27 2.07 13.85 13.84
C GLY A 27 1.06 14.38 12.82
N GLN A 28 1.47 15.12 11.79
CA GLN A 28 0.52 15.59 10.76
C GLN A 28 -0.04 14.40 9.96
N THR A 29 -1.37 14.34 9.85
CA THR A 29 -2.06 13.25 9.16
C THR A 29 -1.92 13.36 7.64
N ILE A 30 -1.48 12.26 7.01
CA ILE A 30 -1.44 12.08 5.55
C ILE A 30 -2.77 11.52 5.06
N ALA A 31 -3.30 10.50 5.73
CA ALA A 31 -4.58 9.88 5.41
C ALA A 31 -5.18 9.21 6.64
N SER A 32 -6.51 9.19 6.76
CA SER A 32 -7.20 8.43 7.80
C SER A 32 -8.58 7.98 7.32
N THR A 33 -8.89 6.70 7.47
CA THR A 33 -10.14 6.08 7.00
C THR A 33 -10.42 4.77 7.72
N ASP A 34 -11.69 4.41 7.88
CA ASP A 34 -12.18 3.08 8.23
C ASP A 34 -12.77 2.32 7.02
N ARG A 35 -12.81 2.99 5.86
CA ARG A 35 -13.21 2.47 4.56
C ARG A 35 -11.97 2.28 3.73
N ALA A 36 -11.51 1.05 3.59
CA ALA A 36 -10.39 0.72 2.74
C ALA A 36 -10.63 -0.60 2.02
N TYR A 37 -9.90 -0.80 0.94
CA TYR A 37 -9.69 -2.12 0.36
C TYR A 37 -8.27 -2.58 0.69
N TRP A 38 -8.09 -3.89 0.80
CA TRP A 38 -6.76 -4.47 0.70
C TRP A 38 -6.68 -5.43 -0.48
N VAL A 39 -5.46 -5.67 -0.96
CA VAL A 39 -5.18 -6.72 -1.94
C VAL A 39 -4.32 -7.80 -1.29
N LEU A 40 -4.80 -9.04 -1.38
CA LEU A 40 -4.07 -10.24 -0.97
C LEU A 40 -3.43 -10.87 -2.21
N GLU A 41 -2.11 -10.97 -2.22
CA GLU A 41 -1.32 -11.48 -3.34
C GLU A 41 -0.27 -12.48 -2.84
N THR A 42 -0.10 -13.61 -3.51
CA THR A 42 0.79 -14.69 -3.06
C THR A 42 2.21 -14.17 -2.76
N TYR A 43 2.73 -14.51 -1.58
CA TYR A 43 4.02 -14.07 -1.03
C TYR A 43 4.16 -12.59 -0.66
N HIS A 44 3.08 -11.82 -0.76
CA HIS A 44 3.06 -10.40 -0.40
C HIS A 44 2.15 -10.15 0.81
N PRO A 45 2.56 -9.30 1.77
CA PRO A 45 1.64 -8.76 2.76
C PRO A 45 0.56 -7.93 2.07
N PRO A 46 -0.59 -7.71 2.74
CA PRO A 46 -1.66 -6.92 2.15
C PRO A 46 -1.19 -5.52 1.74
N THR A 47 -1.61 -5.08 0.56
CA THR A 47 -1.47 -3.69 0.12
C THR A 47 -2.79 -2.97 0.32
N TYR A 48 -2.78 -1.80 0.95
CA TYR A 48 -3.98 -1.08 1.36
C TYR A 48 -4.29 0.08 0.40
N TYR A 49 -5.54 0.16 -0.05
CA TYR A 49 -6.06 1.17 -0.96
C TYR A 49 -7.09 2.00 -0.20
N LEU A 50 -6.82 3.30 -0.09
CA LEU A 50 -7.61 4.27 0.66
C LEU A 50 -8.40 5.15 -0.33
N PRO A 51 -9.65 5.52 -0.01
CA PRO A 51 -10.45 6.37 -0.87
C PRO A 51 -9.83 7.78 -0.96
N PRO A 52 -9.97 8.47 -2.10
CA PRO A 52 -9.30 9.75 -2.34
C PRO A 52 -9.72 10.85 -1.35
N ASP A 53 -10.96 10.82 -0.82
CA ASP A 53 -11.48 11.77 0.17
C ASP A 53 -10.80 11.67 1.56
N SER A 54 -10.16 10.53 1.83
CA SER A 54 -9.40 10.31 3.07
C SER A 54 -7.99 10.91 3.04
N ILE A 55 -7.47 11.22 1.85
CA ILE A 55 -6.12 11.74 1.66
C ILE A 55 -6.09 13.24 1.95
N LYS A 56 -5.19 13.68 2.83
CA LYS A 56 -5.04 15.08 3.25
C LYS A 56 -3.88 15.80 2.56
N LEU A 57 -3.08 15.07 1.79
CA LEU A 57 -2.00 15.61 0.99
C LEU A 57 -2.48 16.03 -0.41
N ASN A 58 -1.85 17.09 -0.91
CA ASN A 58 -1.92 17.42 -2.33
C ASN A 58 -0.97 16.52 -3.11
N LEU A 59 -1.54 15.50 -3.76
CA LEU A 59 -0.81 14.57 -4.61
C LEU A 59 -0.77 15.09 -6.06
N THR A 60 0.42 15.15 -6.66
CA THR A 60 0.60 15.50 -8.08
C THR A 60 1.02 14.26 -8.87
N PRO A 61 0.48 14.01 -10.07
CA PRO A 61 0.90 12.86 -10.86
C PRO A 61 2.40 12.92 -11.22
N ALA A 62 3.14 11.87 -10.88
CA ALA A 62 4.53 11.68 -11.29
C ALA A 62 4.61 11.16 -12.73
N SER A 63 5.80 11.14 -13.32
CA SER A 63 6.03 10.52 -14.64
C SER A 63 6.04 8.99 -14.58
N ARG A 64 6.43 8.41 -13.44
CA ARG A 64 6.59 6.97 -13.27
C ARG A 64 5.25 6.22 -13.43
N ARG A 65 5.26 5.15 -14.22
CA ARG A 65 4.16 4.20 -14.36
C ARG A 65 4.69 2.77 -14.25
N THR A 66 3.90 1.86 -13.70
CA THR A 66 4.21 0.43 -13.72
C THR A 66 2.99 -0.35 -14.18
N PHE A 67 3.21 -1.48 -14.84
CA PHE A 67 2.14 -2.35 -15.30
C PHE A 67 2.03 -3.59 -14.40
N CYS A 68 0.81 -3.94 -14.01
CA CYS A 68 0.47 -5.17 -13.32
C CYS A 68 -0.54 -5.93 -14.17
N GLU A 69 -0.25 -7.19 -14.50
CA GLU A 69 -1.12 -8.05 -15.32
C GLU A 69 -2.55 -8.19 -14.74
N TRP A 70 -2.69 -8.08 -13.41
CA TRP A 70 -3.97 -8.22 -12.72
C TRP A 70 -4.73 -6.92 -12.56
N LYS A 71 -4.02 -5.81 -12.29
CA LYS A 71 -4.62 -4.55 -11.83
C LYS A 71 -4.62 -3.45 -12.89
N GLY A 72 -3.81 -3.58 -13.94
CA GLY A 72 -3.63 -2.55 -14.97
C GLY A 72 -2.42 -1.66 -14.70
N VAL A 73 -2.48 -0.40 -15.16
CA VAL A 73 -1.37 0.56 -15.09
C VAL A 73 -1.46 1.39 -13.79
N ALA A 74 -0.46 1.26 -12.93
CA ALA A 74 -0.31 2.10 -11.76
C ALA A 74 0.26 3.47 -12.14
N THR A 75 -0.40 4.52 -11.67
CA THR A 75 0.03 5.92 -11.74
C THR A 75 0.60 6.34 -10.40
N TYR A 76 1.88 6.72 -10.38
CA TYR A 76 2.53 7.22 -9.16
C TYR A 76 2.28 8.71 -8.97
N PHE A 77 2.39 9.13 -7.71
CA PHE A 77 2.30 10.52 -7.29
C PHE A 77 3.62 11.02 -6.70
N SER A 78 3.81 12.34 -6.80
CA SER A 78 4.76 13.13 -6.06
C SER A 78 4.01 14.03 -5.06
N PHE A 79 4.66 14.41 -3.96
CA PHE A 79 4.14 15.38 -2.99
C PHE A 79 5.29 15.97 -2.16
N THR A 80 5.00 17.05 -1.45
CA THR A 80 5.96 17.70 -0.56
C THR A 80 5.62 17.41 0.90
N THR A 81 6.61 17.03 1.72
CA THR A 81 6.42 16.85 3.17
C THR A 81 6.27 18.21 3.87
N PRO A 82 5.78 18.24 5.12
CA PRO A 82 5.72 19.48 5.92
C PRO A 82 7.08 20.17 6.07
N GLY A 83 8.16 19.39 6.07
CA GLY A 83 9.55 19.88 6.11
C GLY A 83 10.10 20.37 4.77
N GLY A 84 9.30 20.37 3.70
CA GLY A 84 9.71 20.82 2.36
C GLY A 84 10.44 19.78 1.50
N GLU A 85 10.59 18.54 1.98
CA GLU A 85 11.20 17.46 1.20
C GLU A 85 10.26 17.04 0.07
N GLN A 86 10.77 16.92 -1.16
CA GLN A 86 10.02 16.33 -2.26
C GLN A 86 10.08 14.80 -2.19
N VAL A 87 8.91 14.17 -2.13
CA VAL A 87 8.74 12.72 -2.18
C VAL A 87 8.19 12.36 -3.55
N ASP A 88 8.83 11.43 -4.23
CA ASP A 88 8.34 10.89 -5.49
C ASP A 88 8.14 9.38 -5.41
N SER A 89 7.17 8.87 -6.18
CA SER A 89 7.00 7.45 -6.45
C SER A 89 6.76 6.56 -5.22
N ARG A 90 6.25 7.13 -4.12
CA ARG A 90 5.89 6.41 -2.88
C ARG A 90 4.40 6.38 -2.56
N ALA A 91 3.58 6.93 -3.44
CA ALA A 91 2.14 6.73 -3.47
C ALA A 91 1.71 6.43 -4.91
N TRP A 92 0.67 5.62 -5.09
CA TRP A 92 0.16 5.30 -6.43
C TRP A 92 -1.34 5.04 -6.42
N THR A 93 -1.92 5.05 -7.62
CA THR A 93 -3.32 4.74 -7.88
C THR A 93 -3.48 3.96 -9.19
N TYR A 94 -4.64 3.31 -9.36
CA TYR A 94 -5.09 2.77 -10.63
C TYR A 94 -6.25 3.63 -11.15
N LYS A 95 -6.03 4.38 -12.23
CA LYS A 95 -7.07 5.21 -12.87
C LYS A 95 -8.02 4.41 -13.75
N GLU A 96 -7.48 3.35 -14.35
CA GLU A 96 -8.19 2.42 -15.24
C GLU A 96 -7.87 0.99 -14.80
N PRO A 97 -8.33 0.58 -13.61
CA PRO A 97 -8.13 -0.79 -13.16
C PRO A 97 -8.90 -1.78 -14.04
N THR A 98 -8.45 -3.04 -14.03
CA THR A 98 -9.21 -4.14 -14.66
C THR A 98 -10.56 -4.34 -13.95
N PRO A 99 -11.55 -5.03 -14.58
CA PRO A 99 -12.88 -5.20 -13.99
C PRO A 99 -12.88 -5.80 -12.58
N THR A 100 -12.01 -6.78 -12.29
CA THR A 100 -11.87 -7.41 -10.96
C THR A 100 -11.42 -6.42 -9.88
N PHE A 101 -10.75 -5.32 -10.27
CA PHE A 101 -10.23 -4.30 -9.38
C PHE A 101 -10.93 -2.94 -9.57
N ALA A 102 -12.11 -2.91 -10.22
CA ALA A 102 -12.83 -1.68 -10.52
C ALA A 102 -13.13 -0.81 -9.28
N GLU A 103 -13.36 -1.46 -8.13
CA GLU A 103 -13.70 -0.80 -6.86
C GLU A 103 -12.56 0.08 -6.29
N ILE A 104 -11.30 -0.17 -6.67
CA ILE A 104 -10.16 0.67 -6.25
C ILE A 104 -9.77 1.70 -7.31
N LYS A 105 -10.65 1.99 -8.27
CA LYS A 105 -10.45 3.09 -9.20
C LYS A 105 -10.22 4.39 -8.43
N ASP A 106 -9.11 5.06 -8.73
CA ASP A 106 -8.66 6.31 -8.10
C ASP A 106 -8.37 6.22 -6.59
N TYR A 107 -8.45 5.03 -5.97
CA TYR A 107 -7.98 4.83 -4.61
C TYR A 107 -6.46 4.92 -4.58
N VAL A 108 -5.92 5.39 -3.46
CA VAL A 108 -4.50 5.65 -3.28
C VAL A 108 -3.91 4.64 -2.31
N SER A 109 -2.77 4.07 -2.68
CA SER A 109 -1.94 3.24 -1.82
C SER A 109 -0.61 3.95 -1.56
N PHE A 110 -0.02 3.71 -0.38
CA PHE A 110 1.25 4.26 0.05
C PHE A 110 2.22 3.14 0.41
N TYR A 111 3.50 3.33 0.13
CA TYR A 111 4.53 2.49 0.74
C TYR A 111 4.57 2.78 2.25
N ALA A 112 4.87 1.77 3.06
CA ALA A 112 5.40 2.05 4.39
C ALA A 112 6.84 2.56 4.20
N ASP A 113 7.10 3.81 4.57
CA ASP A 113 8.34 4.53 4.28
C ASP A 113 8.88 5.16 5.57
N PRO A 114 10.21 5.24 5.76
CA PRO A 114 10.81 5.82 6.97
C PRO A 114 10.34 7.25 7.30
N ARG A 115 9.87 8.02 6.31
CA ARG A 115 9.43 9.41 6.47
C ARG A 115 8.06 9.56 7.13
N TRP A 116 7.26 8.50 7.17
CA TRP A 116 5.94 8.50 7.82
C TRP A 116 5.69 7.19 8.57
N GLU A 117 4.51 7.11 9.19
CA GLU A 117 4.06 5.95 9.94
C GLU A 117 2.71 5.53 9.38
N CYS A 118 2.59 4.23 9.11
CA CYS A 118 1.35 3.59 8.69
C CYS A 118 0.83 2.75 9.84
N TYR A 119 -0.47 2.82 10.09
CA TYR A 119 -1.13 2.04 11.13
C TYR A 119 -2.35 1.31 10.58
N VAL A 120 -2.57 0.11 11.11
CA VAL A 120 -3.75 -0.72 10.85
C VAL A 120 -4.35 -1.06 12.21
N ASP A 121 -5.55 -0.58 12.51
CA ASP A 121 -6.20 -0.72 13.83
C ASP A 121 -5.29 -0.30 15.01
N GLY A 122 -4.51 0.76 14.80
CA GLY A 122 -3.56 1.27 15.79
C GLY A 122 -2.24 0.50 15.89
N GLU A 123 -2.08 -0.60 15.16
CA GLU A 123 -0.83 -1.33 15.06
C GLU A 123 0.11 -0.65 14.04
N LEU A 124 1.34 -0.36 14.45
CA LEU A 124 2.36 0.20 13.55
C LEU A 124 2.81 -0.85 12.53
N VAL A 125 2.81 -0.45 11.27
CA VAL A 125 3.18 -1.29 10.13
C VAL A 125 4.68 -1.27 9.88
N GLU A 126 5.25 -2.44 9.61
CA GLU A 126 6.58 -2.58 9.02
C GLU A 126 6.49 -2.64 7.48
N PRO A 127 7.48 -2.14 6.73
CA PRO A 127 7.52 -2.34 5.29
C PRO A 127 7.76 -3.80 4.93
N GLN A 128 7.16 -4.28 3.83
CA GLN A 128 7.63 -5.51 3.19
C GLN A 128 9.14 -5.39 2.89
N PRO A 129 9.96 -6.42 3.17
CA PRO A 129 11.37 -6.40 2.84
C PRO A 129 11.64 -6.11 1.34
N GLY A 130 12.53 -5.13 1.09
CA GLY A 130 12.86 -4.62 -0.24
C GLY A 130 12.12 -3.32 -0.59
N ASP A 131 12.50 -2.67 -1.69
CA ASP A 131 11.96 -1.35 -2.06
C ASP A 131 10.89 -1.38 -3.16
N PHE A 132 10.65 -2.55 -3.75
CA PHE A 132 9.79 -2.67 -4.92
C PHE A 132 8.30 -2.80 -4.55
N TYR A 133 8.01 -3.59 -3.51
CA TYR A 133 6.65 -3.97 -3.15
C TYR A 133 6.09 -3.06 -2.04
N GLY A 134 4.81 -2.71 -2.17
CA GLY A 134 4.11 -1.83 -1.22
C GLY A 134 3.33 -2.57 -0.13
N GLY A 135 3.66 -3.83 0.16
CA GLY A 135 2.97 -4.63 1.17
C GLY A 135 3.23 -4.12 2.58
N TRP A 136 2.19 -4.10 3.41
CA TRP A 136 2.22 -3.64 4.79
C TRP A 136 2.27 -4.85 5.74
N MET A 137 3.31 -4.94 6.55
CA MET A 137 3.51 -6.00 7.53
C MET A 137 2.90 -5.62 8.88
N THR A 138 1.90 -6.39 9.31
CA THR A 138 1.34 -6.41 10.67
C THR A 138 1.71 -7.72 11.36
N SER A 139 1.56 -7.79 12.69
CA SER A 139 1.95 -8.93 13.53
C SER A 139 1.16 -10.20 13.24
N ASP A 140 -0.02 -10.08 12.64
CA ASP A 140 -0.81 -11.22 12.19
C ASP A 140 -0.26 -11.85 10.89
N ILE A 141 0.69 -11.22 10.19
CA ILE A 141 1.34 -11.77 9.00
C ILE A 141 2.47 -12.74 9.38
N VAL A 142 2.46 -13.93 8.78
CA VAL A 142 3.56 -14.88 8.90
C VAL A 142 4.80 -14.34 8.17
N ARG A 143 5.77 -13.79 8.91
CA ARG A 143 6.97 -13.15 8.32
C ARG A 143 7.78 -14.04 7.38
N LYS A 144 7.97 -15.32 7.73
CA LYS A 144 8.76 -16.28 6.95
C LYS A 144 8.18 -16.63 5.58
N SER A 145 6.92 -16.29 5.32
CA SER A 145 6.23 -16.52 4.04
C SER A 145 6.27 -15.32 3.09
N VAL A 146 6.92 -14.23 3.49
CA VAL A 146 6.96 -12.99 2.70
C VAL A 146 8.17 -12.96 1.80
N LYS A 147 7.96 -12.67 0.52
CA LYS A 147 9.04 -12.47 -0.45
C LYS A 147 9.96 -11.33 -0.03
N GLY A 148 11.26 -11.60 -0.05
CA GLY A 148 12.31 -10.65 0.37
C GLY A 148 12.83 -10.89 1.78
N ALA A 149 12.13 -11.66 2.62
CA ALA A 149 12.62 -12.07 3.93
C ALA A 149 13.86 -12.98 3.81
N PRO A 150 14.76 -13.01 4.82
CA PRO A 150 15.90 -13.93 4.83
C PRO A 150 15.47 -15.38 4.54
N GLY A 151 16.11 -16.03 3.57
CA GLY A 151 15.78 -17.40 3.14
C GLY A 151 14.69 -17.52 2.05
N THR A 152 14.10 -16.41 1.58
CA THR A 152 13.08 -16.42 0.50
C THR A 152 13.59 -15.90 -0.86
N ARG A 153 14.91 -15.67 -0.98
CA ARG A 153 15.55 -15.22 -2.23
C ARG A 153 15.51 -16.36 -3.26
N GLY A 154 14.78 -16.19 -4.36
CA GLY A 154 14.79 -17.13 -5.49
C GLY A 154 13.45 -17.43 -6.18
N TRP A 155 12.36 -16.76 -5.78
CA TRP A 155 11.00 -16.96 -6.31
C TRP A 155 10.44 -15.68 -6.92
#